data_AF-A0A165FW48-F1
#
_entry.id   AF-A0A165FW48-F1
#
_cell.length_a   1.000
_cell.length_b   1.000
_cell.length_c   1.000
_cell.angle_alpha   90.00
_cell.angle_beta   90.00
_cell.angle_gamma   90.00
#
_symmetry.space_group_name_H-M   'P 1'
#
loop_
_entity.id
_entity.type
_entity.pdbx_description
1 polymer ?
#
loop_
_entity_poly.entity_id
_entity_poly.type
_entity_poly.pdbx_seq_one_letter_code
_entity_poly.pdbx_strand_id
1 'polypeptide(L)'
;MSTRSRTLLFISYRDSKARATKYSRRSSYVPQLDDDSESAALIPGPSSPSTSQQHLAINLDVALPPRWVDTSDRVEGLLVQLQGKIAQLDKLHAKHVLPGFADRTQEERDIDALTADITRDFRACHKLVHSIVPPPTTSYPPGKDAPNTDPAARNLQRALAAKLQDASAAFRKKQRVYMDKLTGHATKNADLLVASGAVSLRGSESAQAVEEDVQMSAQTLQTQTRSTDPSLTARSAELAHLAQSISGLADLFKDLSSLVVEQGTILDSVEYNIEMAASELKEAEGELKVAQR
;
A
#
# COMPACT_ATOMS: atom_id res chain seq x y z
N MET A 1 -7.97 20.43 -23.30
CA MET A 1 -7.58 19.39 -24.28
C MET A 1 -8.78 18.47 -24.49
N SER A 2 -9.21 18.25 -25.74
CA SER A 2 -10.32 17.34 -26.07
C SER A 2 -9.74 15.95 -26.37
N THR A 3 -10.25 14.89 -25.73
CA THR A 3 -9.81 13.50 -25.94
C THR A 3 -10.88 12.72 -26.70
N ARG A 4 -10.46 11.80 -27.58
CA ARG A 4 -11.37 10.91 -28.35
C ARG A 4 -10.93 9.46 -28.20
N SER A 5 -11.80 8.61 -27.67
CA SER A 5 -11.54 7.18 -27.55
C SER A 5 -11.58 6.50 -28.92
N ARG A 6 -10.55 5.69 -29.22
CA ARG A 6 -10.45 4.86 -30.44
C ARG A 6 -10.61 3.36 -30.14
N THR A 7 -10.99 3.00 -28.92
CA THR A 7 -11.07 1.60 -28.47
C THR A 7 -12.01 0.76 -29.32
N LEU A 8 -13.18 1.29 -29.69
CA LEU A 8 -14.15 0.58 -30.53
C LEU A 8 -13.62 0.32 -31.95
N LEU A 9 -12.93 1.31 -32.52
CA LEU A 9 -12.29 1.16 -33.82
C LEU A 9 -11.15 0.12 -33.76
N PHE A 10 -10.34 0.14 -32.70
CA PHE A 10 -9.30 -0.87 -32.48
C PHE A 10 -9.88 -2.30 -32.35
N ILE A 11 -10.94 -2.48 -31.56
CA ILE A 11 -11.62 -3.78 -31.41
C ILE A 11 -12.14 -4.26 -32.77
N SER A 12 -12.76 -3.37 -33.56
CA SER A 12 -13.22 -3.73 -34.90
C SER A 12 -12.10 -4.23 -35.83
N TYR A 13 -10.90 -3.65 -35.76
CA TYR A 13 -9.74 -4.11 -36.53
C TYR A 13 -9.14 -5.41 -36.00
N ARG A 14 -9.16 -5.62 -34.68
CA ARG A 14 -8.71 -6.87 -34.06
C ARG A 14 -9.62 -8.03 -34.45
N ASP A 15 -10.93 -7.83 -34.36
CA ASP A 15 -11.92 -8.88 -34.60
C ASP A 15 -12.12 -9.16 -36.10
N SER A 16 -11.85 -8.18 -36.98
CA SER A 16 -11.85 -8.36 -38.43
C SER A 16 -10.57 -9.00 -38.98
N LYS A 17 -9.46 -9.03 -38.23
CA LYS A 17 -8.36 -9.94 -38.55
C LYS A 17 -8.81 -11.35 -38.23
N ALA A 18 -9.29 -12.06 -39.25
CA ALA A 18 -9.52 -13.50 -39.19
C ALA A 18 -8.33 -14.15 -38.49
N ARG A 19 -8.59 -14.75 -37.33
CA ARG A 19 -7.62 -15.58 -36.61
C ARG A 19 -7.16 -16.60 -37.64
N ALA A 20 -5.95 -16.45 -38.18
CA ALA A 20 -5.42 -17.36 -39.16
C ALA A 20 -5.31 -18.72 -38.46
N THR A 21 -6.35 -19.53 -38.58
CA THR A 21 -6.38 -20.91 -38.16
C THR A 21 -5.34 -21.60 -39.02
N LYS A 22 -4.10 -21.67 -38.54
CA LYS A 22 -3.01 -22.48 -39.10
C LYS A 22 -3.29 -23.99 -39.06
N TYR A 23 -4.56 -24.37 -38.92
CA TYR A 23 -5.07 -25.73 -38.95
C TYR A 23 -6.34 -25.80 -39.79
N SER A 24 -6.27 -25.33 -41.04
CA SER A 24 -7.06 -25.99 -42.09
C SER A 24 -6.29 -27.25 -42.48
N ARG A 25 -6.42 -28.32 -41.67
CA ARG A 25 -6.04 -29.65 -42.14
C ARG A 25 -7.04 -29.98 -43.25
N ARG A 26 -6.51 -30.12 -44.47
CA ARG A 26 -7.19 -30.72 -45.61
C ARG A 26 -7.93 -31.97 -45.13
N SER A 27 -9.26 -31.91 -45.06
CA SER A 27 -10.10 -33.09 -44.96
C SER A 27 -10.10 -33.74 -46.35
N SER A 28 -9.18 -34.68 -46.56
CA SER A 28 -9.23 -35.60 -47.69
C SER A 28 -10.34 -36.60 -47.44
N TYR A 29 -11.44 -36.38 -48.17
CA TYR A 29 -12.58 -37.29 -48.28
C TYR A 29 -12.09 -38.67 -48.75
N VAL A 30 -12.14 -39.65 -47.86
CA VAL A 30 -12.04 -41.08 -48.19
C VAL A 30 -13.46 -41.64 -48.08
N PRO A 31 -14.08 -42.15 -49.16
CA PRO A 31 -15.38 -42.79 -49.06
C PRO A 31 -15.20 -44.10 -48.28
N GLN A 32 -15.77 -44.16 -47.07
CA GLN A 32 -15.83 -45.38 -46.28
C GLN A 32 -17.18 -46.03 -46.51
N LEU A 33 -17.11 -47.25 -47.06
CA LEU A 33 -18.21 -48.19 -47.20
C LEU A 33 -18.86 -48.47 -45.84
N ASP A 34 -20.16 -48.72 -45.90
CA ASP A 34 -21.08 -49.01 -44.81
C ASP A 34 -20.54 -50.03 -43.80
N ASP A 35 -20.62 -49.71 -42.51
CA ASP A 35 -20.91 -50.71 -41.48
C ASP A 35 -21.58 -50.02 -40.26
N ASP A 36 -22.81 -50.44 -40.00
CA ASP A 36 -23.67 -50.03 -38.90
C ASP A 36 -23.02 -50.37 -37.55
N SER A 37 -22.83 -49.38 -36.66
CA SER A 37 -22.77 -49.60 -35.21
C SER A 37 -22.84 -48.28 -34.43
N GLU A 38 -24.06 -47.86 -34.11
CA GLU A 38 -24.34 -46.88 -33.05
C GLU A 38 -24.01 -47.49 -31.67
N SER A 39 -22.79 -47.31 -31.19
CA SER A 39 -22.46 -47.50 -29.77
C SER A 39 -21.48 -46.43 -29.29
N ALA A 40 -22.05 -45.29 -28.91
CA ALA A 40 -21.41 -44.26 -28.13
C ALA A 40 -20.99 -44.81 -26.75
N ALA A 41 -19.70 -45.10 -26.57
CA ALA A 41 -19.13 -45.47 -25.29
C ALA A 41 -18.67 -44.21 -24.52
N LEU A 42 -19.47 -43.79 -23.54
CA LEU A 42 -19.28 -42.62 -22.67
C LEU A 42 -18.51 -42.92 -21.35
N ILE A 43 -17.54 -43.84 -21.33
CA ILE A 43 -16.70 -44.08 -20.14
C ILE A 43 -15.27 -44.48 -20.56
N PRO A 44 -14.20 -43.77 -20.12
CA PRO A 44 -12.84 -44.20 -20.38
C PRO A 44 -12.39 -45.23 -19.32
N GLY A 45 -12.24 -46.49 -19.74
CA GLY A 45 -11.63 -47.55 -18.93
C GLY A 45 -10.09 -47.51 -18.96
N PRO A 46 -9.39 -47.96 -17.89
CA PRO A 46 -7.96 -47.79 -17.73
C PRO A 46 -7.17 -48.99 -18.27
N SER A 47 -7.04 -49.15 -19.59
CA SER A 47 -6.10 -50.13 -20.16
C SER A 47 -5.88 -49.96 -21.67
N SER A 48 -4.96 -49.07 -22.07
CA SER A 48 -4.07 -49.33 -23.22
C SER A 48 -2.96 -48.27 -23.32
N PRO A 49 -1.67 -48.67 -23.41
CA PRO A 49 -0.54 -47.76 -23.42
C PRO A 49 -0.04 -47.52 -24.86
N SER A 50 -0.79 -46.80 -25.69
CA SER A 50 -0.20 -46.13 -26.86
C SER A 50 -1.26 -45.27 -27.55
N THR A 51 -1.39 -44.03 -27.13
CA THR A 51 -1.69 -42.91 -28.03
C THR A 51 -1.29 -41.68 -27.26
N SER A 52 -0.37 -40.93 -27.84
CA SER A 52 0.02 -39.58 -27.45
C SER A 52 -1.21 -38.67 -27.41
N GLN A 53 -2.01 -38.78 -26.36
CA GLN A 53 -2.83 -37.70 -25.86
C GLN A 53 -1.85 -36.65 -25.32
N GLN A 54 -1.34 -35.85 -26.24
CA GLN A 54 -1.01 -34.48 -25.93
C GLN A 54 -2.30 -33.88 -25.39
N HIS A 55 -2.49 -33.94 -24.07
CA HIS A 55 -3.34 -33.01 -23.38
C HIS A 55 -2.93 -31.65 -23.93
N LEU A 56 -3.83 -31.00 -24.67
CA LEU A 56 -3.73 -29.59 -24.97
C LEU A 56 -3.83 -28.88 -23.63
N ALA A 57 -2.72 -28.87 -22.90
CA ALA A 57 -2.46 -27.88 -21.89
C ALA A 57 -2.56 -26.56 -22.64
N ILE A 58 -3.72 -25.93 -22.58
CA ILE A 58 -3.81 -24.50 -22.72
C ILE A 58 -2.87 -24.01 -21.63
N ASN A 59 -1.62 -23.72 -22.00
CA ASN A 59 -0.72 -22.90 -21.20
C ASN A 59 -1.43 -21.56 -21.11
N LEU A 60 -2.34 -21.48 -20.16
CA LEU A 60 -2.82 -20.24 -19.64
C LEU A 60 -1.62 -19.68 -18.90
N ASP A 61 -0.69 -19.07 -19.63
CA ASP A 61 0.33 -18.16 -19.09
C ASP A 61 -0.39 -16.91 -18.53
N VAL A 62 -1.42 -17.12 -17.70
CA VAL A 62 -1.82 -16.16 -16.70
C VAL A 62 -0.70 -16.24 -15.68
N ALA A 63 0.33 -15.44 -15.92
CA ALA A 63 1.33 -15.13 -14.92
C ALA A 63 0.55 -14.71 -13.67
N LEU A 64 0.54 -15.59 -12.65
CA LEU A 64 -0.10 -15.24 -11.40
C LEU A 64 0.54 -13.95 -10.89
N PRO A 65 -0.26 -13.00 -10.38
CA PRO A 65 0.28 -11.79 -9.79
C PRO A 65 1.39 -12.14 -8.80
N PRO A 66 2.50 -11.38 -8.79
CA PRO A 66 3.56 -11.59 -7.82
C PRO A 66 3.02 -11.59 -6.39
N ARG A 67 3.64 -12.36 -5.49
CA ARG A 67 3.22 -12.46 -4.08
C ARG A 67 3.13 -11.11 -3.35
N TRP A 68 3.87 -10.11 -3.80
CA TRP A 68 3.81 -8.76 -3.24
C TRP A 68 2.47 -8.06 -3.54
N VAL A 69 1.74 -8.46 -4.58
CA VAL A 69 0.39 -7.95 -4.90
C VAL A 69 -0.61 -8.35 -3.82
N ASP A 70 -0.57 -9.61 -3.37
CA ASP A 70 -1.42 -10.05 -2.25
C ASP A 70 -1.12 -9.28 -0.96
N THR A 71 0.16 -8.96 -0.72
CA THR A 71 0.56 -8.14 0.43
C THR A 71 0.10 -6.69 0.30
N SER A 72 0.11 -6.11 -0.91
CA SER A 72 -0.40 -4.76 -1.12
C SER A 72 -1.90 -4.66 -0.92
N ASP A 73 -2.67 -5.63 -1.43
CA ASP A 73 -4.13 -5.67 -1.25
C ASP A 73 -4.49 -5.76 0.24
N ARG A 74 -3.71 -6.53 1.00
CA ARG A 74 -3.83 -6.60 2.45
C ARG A 74 -3.53 -5.26 3.13
N VAL A 75 -2.48 -4.56 2.72
CA VAL A 75 -2.16 -3.21 3.25
C VAL A 75 -3.27 -2.23 2.93
N GLU A 76 -3.80 -2.22 1.70
CA GLU A 76 -4.88 -1.34 1.31
C GLU A 76 -6.16 -1.62 2.10
N GLY A 77 -6.51 -2.89 2.33
CA GLY A 77 -7.63 -3.28 3.19
C GLY A 77 -7.47 -2.77 4.63
N LEU A 78 -6.27 -2.91 5.21
CA LEU A 78 -5.98 -2.39 6.55
C LEU A 78 -6.02 -0.87 6.60
N LEU A 79 -5.54 -0.17 5.57
CA LEU A 79 -5.59 1.30 5.50
C LEU A 79 -7.04 1.82 5.47
N VAL A 80 -7.94 1.16 4.74
CA VAL A 80 -9.37 1.54 4.72
C VAL A 80 -10.00 1.34 6.11
N GLN A 81 -9.72 0.21 6.76
CA GLN A 81 -10.20 -0.05 8.12
C GLN A 81 -9.64 0.97 9.12
N LEU A 82 -8.35 1.29 9.01
CA LEU A 82 -7.66 2.30 9.82
C LEU A 82 -8.31 3.68 9.67
N GLN A 83 -8.61 4.13 8.45
CA GLN A 83 -9.31 5.39 8.21
C GLN A 83 -10.70 5.41 8.85
N GLY A 84 -11.43 4.28 8.78
CA GLY A 84 -12.72 4.12 9.46
C GLY A 84 -12.60 4.27 10.99
N LYS A 85 -11.60 3.62 11.60
CA LYS A 85 -11.33 3.75 13.05
C LYS A 85 -10.92 5.17 13.45
N ILE A 86 -10.08 5.83 12.66
CA ILE A 86 -9.68 7.24 12.90
C ILE A 86 -10.90 8.16 12.86
N ALA A 87 -11.85 7.95 11.94
CA ALA A 87 -13.08 8.73 11.87
C ALA A 87 -14.04 8.46 13.06
N GLN A 88 -14.08 7.23 13.56
CA GLN A 88 -14.84 6.89 14.77
C GLN A 88 -14.23 7.54 16.01
N LEU A 89 -12.90 7.49 16.13
CA LEU A 89 -12.16 8.14 17.21
C LEU A 89 -12.42 9.65 17.23
N ASP A 90 -12.43 10.31 16.06
CA ASP A 90 -12.72 11.74 15.92
C ASP A 90 -14.11 12.11 16.46
N LYS A 91 -15.11 11.26 16.23
CA LYS A 91 -16.47 11.43 16.79
C LYS A 91 -16.47 11.32 18.32
N LEU A 92 -15.72 10.36 18.87
CA LEU A 92 -15.59 10.19 20.32
C LEU A 92 -14.84 11.36 20.95
N HIS A 93 -13.74 11.82 20.34
CA HIS A 93 -13.01 13.02 20.77
C HIS A 93 -13.93 14.25 20.77
N ALA A 94 -14.70 14.47 19.69
CA ALA A 94 -15.65 15.57 19.63
C ALA A 94 -16.72 15.48 20.73
N LYS A 95 -17.23 14.27 21.01
CA LYS A 95 -18.17 14.01 22.11
C LYS A 95 -17.54 14.33 23.46
N HIS A 96 -16.30 13.88 23.70
CA HIS A 96 -15.59 14.02 24.97
C HIS A 96 -15.19 15.47 25.30
N VAL A 97 -14.86 16.27 24.28
CA VAL A 97 -14.51 17.70 24.47
C VAL A 97 -15.72 18.57 24.87
N LEU A 98 -16.95 18.19 24.51
CA LEU A 98 -18.15 18.97 24.81
C LEU A 98 -18.36 19.11 26.33
N PRO A 99 -18.60 20.32 26.88
CA PRO A 99 -18.92 20.49 28.29
C PRO A 99 -20.17 19.67 28.65
N GLY A 100 -20.04 18.70 29.55
CA GLY A 100 -21.13 17.82 29.96
C GLY A 100 -20.97 17.39 31.43
N PHE A 101 -22.09 17.20 32.11
CA PHE A 101 -22.14 16.85 33.54
C PHE A 101 -22.21 15.35 33.82
N ALA A 102 -22.13 14.50 32.78
CA ALA A 102 -22.15 13.05 32.92
C ALA A 102 -20.75 12.48 33.16
N ASP A 103 -20.66 11.36 33.88
CA ASP A 103 -19.45 10.57 34.01
C ASP A 103 -18.99 10.09 32.62
N ARG A 104 -17.74 10.44 32.25
CA ARG A 104 -17.17 10.18 30.92
C ARG A 104 -16.12 9.06 30.91
N THR A 105 -16.01 8.33 32.02
CA THR A 105 -15.04 7.24 32.17
C THR A 105 -15.23 6.12 31.16
N GLN A 106 -16.44 5.93 30.62
CA GLN A 106 -16.68 4.97 29.53
C GLN A 106 -16.12 5.47 28.20
N GLU A 107 -16.37 6.73 27.85
CA GLU A 107 -15.81 7.32 26.64
C GLU A 107 -14.28 7.36 26.65
N GLU A 108 -13.67 7.68 27.80
CA GLU A 108 -12.21 7.65 27.98
C GLU A 108 -11.63 6.26 27.66
N ARG A 109 -12.24 5.20 28.21
CA ARG A 109 -11.82 3.81 27.94
C ARG A 109 -11.97 3.43 26.47
N ASP A 110 -13.06 3.84 25.83
CA ASP A 110 -13.30 3.58 24.42
C ASP A 110 -12.29 4.32 23.52
N ILE A 111 -11.94 5.56 23.88
CA ILE A 111 -10.92 6.38 23.21
C ILE A 111 -9.55 5.71 23.33
N ASP A 112 -9.17 5.27 24.53
CA ASP A 112 -7.88 4.61 24.76
C ASP A 112 -7.78 3.27 24.03
N ALA A 113 -8.85 2.46 24.06
CA ALA A 113 -8.91 1.19 23.34
C ALA A 113 -8.78 1.38 21.83
N LEU A 114 -9.52 2.34 21.24
CA LEU A 114 -9.42 2.65 19.82
C LEU A 114 -8.06 3.24 19.44
N THR A 115 -7.47 4.08 20.29
CA THR A 115 -6.14 4.65 20.07
C THR A 115 -5.06 3.57 20.07
N ALA A 116 -5.13 2.62 20.99
CA ALA A 116 -4.23 1.46 21.03
C ALA A 116 -4.39 0.56 19.80
N ASP A 117 -5.63 0.33 19.37
CA ASP A 117 -5.96 -0.44 18.17
C ASP A 117 -5.42 0.22 16.89
N ILE A 118 -5.63 1.52 16.73
CA ILE A 118 -5.08 2.32 15.61
C ILE A 118 -3.55 2.25 15.59
N THR A 119 -2.91 2.36 16.75
CA THR A 119 -1.45 2.27 16.90
C THR A 119 -0.93 0.88 16.49
N ARG A 120 -1.65 -0.19 16.83
CA ARG A 120 -1.34 -1.56 16.41
C ARG A 120 -1.51 -1.75 14.91
N ASP A 121 -2.56 -1.19 14.33
CA ASP A 121 -2.82 -1.26 12.89
C ASP A 121 -1.75 -0.51 12.08
N PHE A 122 -1.30 0.67 12.54
CA PHE A 122 -0.16 1.39 11.94
C PHE A 122 1.11 0.54 11.93
N ARG A 123 1.43 -0.12 13.05
CA ARG A 123 2.59 -1.04 13.15
C ARG A 123 2.45 -2.25 12.24
N ALA A 124 1.24 -2.81 12.10
CA ALA A 124 0.98 -3.93 11.20
C ALA A 124 1.15 -3.52 9.73
N CYS A 125 0.61 -2.36 9.35
CA CYS A 125 0.78 -1.80 8.00
C CYS A 125 2.26 -1.52 7.71
N HIS A 126 3.00 -0.92 8.65
CA HIS A 126 4.43 -0.66 8.51
C HIS A 126 5.23 -1.93 8.24
N LYS A 127 5.01 -2.99 9.04
CA LYS A 127 5.67 -4.29 8.83
C LYS A 127 5.36 -4.90 7.47
N LEU A 128 4.11 -4.80 7.01
CA LEU A 128 3.70 -5.31 5.71
C LEU A 128 4.33 -4.51 4.56
N VAL A 129 4.36 -3.18 4.64
CA VAL A 129 5.02 -2.32 3.64
C VAL A 129 6.51 -2.64 3.53
N HIS A 130 7.19 -2.91 4.65
CA HIS A 130 8.59 -3.31 4.63
C HIS A 130 8.80 -4.76 4.15
N SER A 131 7.77 -5.61 4.17
CA SER A 131 7.85 -6.99 3.66
C SER A 131 7.76 -7.10 2.13
N ILE A 132 7.27 -6.05 1.46
CA ILE A 132 7.11 -6.00 -0.02
C ILE A 132 8.46 -6.07 -0.72
N VAL A 133 9.46 -5.38 -0.17
CA VAL A 133 10.82 -5.37 -0.71
C VAL A 133 11.75 -5.90 0.38
N PRO A 134 12.32 -7.11 0.22
CA PRO A 134 13.35 -7.60 1.14
C PRO A 134 14.51 -6.62 1.19
N PRO A 135 15.13 -6.38 2.37
CA PRO A 135 16.34 -5.59 2.44
C PRO A 135 17.41 -6.22 1.53
N PRO A 136 18.24 -5.41 0.84
CA PRO A 136 19.28 -5.94 -0.04
C PRO A 136 20.16 -6.90 0.76
N THR A 137 20.12 -8.19 0.42
CA THR A 137 20.97 -9.18 1.07
C THR A 137 22.41 -8.85 0.72
N THR A 138 23.21 -8.48 1.71
CA THR A 138 24.65 -8.24 1.57
C THR A 138 25.38 -9.59 1.42
N SER A 139 25.07 -10.35 0.37
CA SER A 139 25.81 -11.58 0.07
C SER A 139 27.12 -11.18 -0.60
N TYR A 140 28.24 -11.53 0.04
CA TYR A 140 29.58 -11.42 -0.51
C TYR A 140 30.04 -12.83 -0.89
N PRO A 141 30.45 -13.11 -2.15
CA PRO A 141 30.74 -12.18 -3.26
C PRO A 141 29.46 -11.57 -3.87
N PRO A 142 29.52 -10.37 -4.48
CA PRO A 142 28.39 -9.78 -5.18
C PRO A 142 28.04 -10.67 -6.37
N GLY A 143 27.09 -11.57 -6.19
CA GLY A 143 26.49 -12.31 -7.29
C GLY A 143 25.88 -11.28 -8.24
N LYS A 144 26.18 -11.40 -9.54
CA LYS A 144 25.52 -10.62 -10.61
C LYS A 144 24.00 -10.82 -10.62
N ASP A 145 23.53 -11.83 -9.87
CA ASP A 145 22.14 -12.19 -9.62
C ASP A 145 21.63 -11.64 -8.28
N ALA A 146 21.95 -10.39 -7.92
CA ALA A 146 21.09 -9.70 -6.96
C ALA A 146 19.67 -9.79 -7.54
N PRO A 147 18.67 -10.37 -6.84
CA PRO A 147 17.34 -10.51 -7.39
C PRO A 147 16.91 -9.12 -7.80
N ASN A 148 16.77 -8.92 -9.11
CA ASN A 148 16.39 -7.65 -9.71
C ASN A 148 15.09 -7.27 -9.02
N THR A 149 15.17 -6.38 -8.05
CA THR A 149 14.03 -6.09 -7.17
C THR A 149 13.09 -5.32 -8.06
N ASP A 150 11.99 -5.96 -8.43
CA ASP A 150 11.06 -5.47 -9.43
C ASP A 150 10.81 -3.97 -9.18
N PRO A 151 11.18 -3.08 -10.11
CA PRO A 151 10.98 -1.65 -9.94
C PRO A 151 9.49 -1.34 -9.64
N ALA A 152 8.56 -2.18 -10.12
CA ALA A 152 7.16 -2.08 -9.77
C ALA A 152 6.88 -2.30 -8.27
N ALA A 153 7.55 -3.27 -7.64
CA ALA A 153 7.41 -3.53 -6.21
C ALA A 153 7.95 -2.37 -5.34
N ARG A 154 9.08 -1.77 -5.75
CA ARG A 154 9.64 -0.58 -5.07
C ARG A 154 8.72 0.64 -5.22
N ASN A 155 8.16 0.84 -6.42
CA ASN A 155 7.22 1.94 -6.66
C ASN A 155 5.94 1.77 -5.85
N LEU A 156 5.43 0.53 -5.75
CA LEU A 156 4.29 0.22 -4.91
C LEU A 156 4.59 0.44 -3.43
N GLN A 157 5.75 -0.01 -2.94
CA GLN A 157 6.19 0.22 -1.57
C GLN A 157 6.21 1.72 -1.24
N ARG A 158 6.76 2.55 -2.13
CA ARG A 158 6.76 4.02 -1.99
C ARG A 158 5.35 4.60 -1.98
N ALA A 159 4.49 4.16 -2.90
CA ALA A 159 3.11 4.62 -2.95
C ALA A 159 2.32 4.26 -1.68
N LEU A 160 2.49 3.06 -1.16
CA LEU A 160 1.84 2.62 0.09
C LEU A 160 2.42 3.34 1.31
N ALA A 161 3.73 3.57 1.35
CA ALA A 161 4.37 4.35 2.40
C ALA A 161 3.87 5.80 2.43
N ALA A 162 3.71 6.44 1.26
CA ALA A 162 3.12 7.78 1.16
C ALA A 162 1.68 7.82 1.68
N LYS A 163 0.82 6.86 1.28
CA LYS A 163 -0.54 6.74 1.81
C LYS A 163 -0.57 6.55 3.34
N LEU A 164 0.31 5.70 3.86
CA LEU A 164 0.43 5.42 5.30
C LEU A 164 0.92 6.65 6.08
N GLN A 165 1.84 7.41 5.49
CA GLN A 165 2.38 8.65 6.04
C GLN A 165 1.32 9.76 6.08
N ASP A 166 0.50 9.91 5.04
CA ASP A 166 -0.62 10.85 5.03
C ASP A 166 -1.67 10.50 6.11
N ALA A 167 -2.04 9.21 6.22
CA ALA A 167 -2.95 8.74 7.25
C ALA A 167 -2.41 8.98 8.67
N SER A 168 -1.11 8.77 8.85
CA SER A 168 -0.38 9.05 10.09
C SER A 168 -0.38 10.54 10.43
N ALA A 169 -0.06 11.40 9.46
CA ALA A 169 -0.04 12.84 9.64
C ALA A 169 -1.42 13.35 10.07
N ALA A 170 -2.49 12.90 9.39
CA ALA A 170 -3.85 13.23 9.77
C ALA A 170 -4.19 12.76 11.20
N PHE A 171 -3.81 11.54 11.57
CA PHE A 171 -4.04 11.00 12.92
C PHE A 171 -3.32 11.82 14.00
N ARG A 172 -2.02 12.08 13.84
CA ARG A 172 -1.23 12.87 14.80
C ARG A 172 -1.78 14.28 14.97
N LYS A 173 -2.17 14.93 13.87
CA LYS A 173 -2.79 16.26 13.93
C LYS A 173 -4.15 16.24 14.61
N LYS A 174 -4.98 15.21 14.39
CA LYS A 174 -6.23 15.03 15.15
C LYS A 174 -5.99 14.83 16.65
N GLN A 175 -4.98 14.04 17.02
CA GLN A 175 -4.58 13.86 18.41
C GLN A 175 -4.09 15.17 19.04
N ARG A 176 -3.27 15.94 18.32
CA ARG A 176 -2.79 17.25 18.76
C ARG A 176 -3.93 18.25 18.97
N VAL A 177 -4.84 18.37 18.00
CA VAL A 177 -6.04 19.21 18.11
C VAL A 177 -6.91 18.80 19.31
N TYR A 178 -7.01 17.50 19.57
CA TYR A 178 -7.71 16.99 20.75
C TYR A 178 -7.00 17.37 22.05
N MET A 179 -5.67 17.22 22.14
CA MET A 179 -4.87 17.67 23.28
C MET A 179 -4.95 19.18 23.52
N ASP A 180 -4.94 20.00 22.48
CA ASP A 180 -5.09 21.46 22.59
C ASP A 180 -6.47 21.83 23.16
N LYS A 181 -7.54 21.18 22.67
CA LYS A 181 -8.90 21.33 23.22
C LYS A 181 -8.98 20.87 24.68
N LEU A 182 -8.34 19.73 24.98
CA LEU A 182 -8.14 19.21 26.33
C LEU A 182 -7.10 20.00 27.13
N THR A 183 -6.54 21.10 26.68
CA THR A 183 -5.72 21.97 27.56
C THR A 183 -6.22 23.41 27.55
N GLY A 184 -7.22 23.72 26.72
CA GLY A 184 -7.72 25.08 26.52
C GLY A 184 -6.76 25.96 25.70
N HIS A 185 -5.72 25.37 25.09
CA HIS A 185 -4.80 26.10 24.22
C HIS A 185 -5.45 26.39 22.86
N ALA A 186 -5.02 27.48 22.23
CA ALA A 186 -5.46 27.84 20.89
C ALA A 186 -4.91 26.83 19.86
N THR A 187 -5.81 26.14 19.16
CA THR A 187 -5.45 25.24 18.05
C THR A 187 -4.91 26.04 16.87
N LYS A 188 -3.74 25.66 16.34
CA LYS A 188 -3.17 26.31 15.14
C LYS A 188 -4.05 26.01 13.91
N ASN A 189 -4.36 27.03 13.09
CA ASN A 189 -5.15 26.85 11.85
C ASN A 189 -4.50 25.85 10.87
N ALA A 190 -3.17 25.80 10.82
CA ALA A 190 -2.44 24.82 10.00
C ALA A 190 -2.71 23.37 10.44
N ASP A 191 -2.80 23.12 11.76
CA ASP A 191 -3.07 21.77 12.28
C ASP A 191 -4.50 21.32 11.97
N LEU A 192 -5.45 22.27 11.96
CA LEU A 192 -6.84 21.99 11.55
C LEU A 192 -6.96 21.64 10.06
N LEU A 193 -6.18 22.31 9.21
CA LEU A 193 -6.16 22.03 7.77
C LEU A 193 -5.58 20.64 7.46
N VAL A 194 -4.54 20.22 8.17
CA VAL A 194 -3.98 18.87 8.02
C VAL A 194 -4.88 17.82 8.65
N ALA A 195 -5.47 18.09 9.82
CA ALA A 195 -6.40 17.17 10.49
C ALA A 195 -7.69 16.92 9.67
N SER A 196 -8.17 17.93 8.94
CA SER A 196 -9.31 17.80 8.02
C SER A 196 -8.97 17.10 6.71
N GLY A 197 -7.68 16.84 6.43
CA GLY A 197 -7.22 16.30 5.16
C GLY A 197 -7.27 17.30 4.00
N ALA A 198 -7.47 18.60 4.29
CA ALA A 198 -7.45 19.66 3.27
C ALA A 198 -6.03 19.92 2.75
N VAL A 199 -5.01 19.62 3.57
CA VAL A 199 -3.59 19.75 3.22
C VAL A 199 -2.85 18.49 3.66
N SER A 200 -2.12 17.85 2.75
CA SER A 200 -1.17 16.77 3.07
C SER A 200 0.23 17.34 3.23
N LEU A 201 0.95 16.89 4.26
CA LEU A 201 2.35 17.25 4.49
C LEU A 201 3.24 16.40 3.59
N ARG A 202 4.16 17.02 2.83
CA ARG A 202 5.03 16.30 1.89
C ARG A 202 6.48 16.28 2.36
N GLY A 203 7.12 15.11 2.22
CA GLY A 203 8.58 14.94 2.36
C GLY A 203 9.19 15.52 3.64
N SER A 204 10.00 16.58 3.50
CA SER A 204 10.68 17.23 4.63
C SER A 204 9.70 17.87 5.63
N GLU A 205 8.56 18.38 5.16
CA GLU A 205 7.57 19.03 6.04
C GLU A 205 6.93 18.03 6.99
N SER A 206 6.69 16.80 6.52
CA SER A 206 6.18 15.72 7.37
C SER A 206 7.19 15.28 8.42
N ALA A 207 8.48 15.18 8.09
CA ALA A 207 9.52 14.83 9.06
C ALA A 207 9.67 15.91 10.16
N GLN A 208 9.69 17.19 9.76
CA GLN A 208 9.71 18.30 10.70
C GLN A 208 8.46 18.36 11.57
N ALA A 209 7.29 18.06 11.01
CA ALA A 209 6.05 17.98 11.79
C ALA A 209 6.07 16.83 12.81
N VAL A 210 6.68 15.68 12.50
CA VAL A 210 6.89 14.60 13.49
C VAL A 210 7.73 15.10 14.65
N GLU A 211 8.85 15.77 14.37
CA GLU A 211 9.76 16.28 15.39
C GLU A 211 9.08 17.35 16.28
N GLU A 212 8.32 18.27 15.68
CA GLU A 212 7.53 19.27 16.42
C GLU A 212 6.49 18.59 17.32
N ASP A 213 5.75 17.61 16.81
CA ASP A 213 4.72 16.90 17.58
C ASP A 213 5.34 16.12 18.77
N VAL A 214 6.51 15.49 18.59
CA VAL A 214 7.24 14.80 19.65
C VAL A 214 7.73 15.78 20.71
N GLN A 215 8.30 16.91 20.30
CA GLN A 215 8.84 17.90 21.23
C GLN A 215 7.72 18.56 22.07
N MET A 216 6.58 18.86 21.45
CA MET A 216 5.39 19.33 22.15
C MET A 216 4.82 18.28 23.12
N SER A 217 4.80 17.01 22.71
CA SER A 217 4.38 15.90 23.56
C SER A 217 5.27 15.80 24.81
N ALA A 218 6.60 15.88 24.63
CA ALA A 218 7.56 15.87 25.73
C ALA A 218 7.37 17.06 26.69
N GLN A 219 7.12 18.26 26.16
CA GLN A 219 6.84 19.44 26.97
C GLN A 219 5.54 19.30 27.79
N THR A 220 4.52 18.65 27.20
CA THR A 220 3.25 18.38 27.88
C THR A 220 3.43 17.43 29.07
N LEU A 221 4.20 16.35 28.91
CA LEU A 221 4.55 15.45 30.03
C LEU A 221 5.31 16.19 31.15
N GLN A 222 6.22 17.10 30.80
CA GLN A 222 7.05 17.79 31.79
C GLN A 222 6.25 18.80 32.63
N THR A 223 5.28 19.48 32.01
CA THR A 223 4.48 20.55 32.65
C THR A 223 3.47 19.99 33.67
N GLN A 224 3.04 18.75 33.53
CA GLN A 224 1.99 18.14 34.35
C GLN A 224 2.44 17.67 35.75
N THR A 225 3.74 17.52 35.97
CA THR A 225 4.31 17.08 37.26
C THR A 225 4.09 18.05 38.44
N ARG A 226 3.44 19.19 38.22
CA ARG A 226 3.24 20.26 39.22
C ARG A 226 1.79 20.46 39.70
N SER A 227 0.82 19.72 39.18
CA SER A 227 -0.59 19.91 39.54
C SER A 227 -1.03 19.01 40.71
N THR A 228 -1.73 19.57 41.70
CA THR A 228 -2.21 18.87 42.91
C THR A 228 -3.73 18.62 42.93
N ASP A 229 -4.44 19.05 41.88
CA ASP A 229 -5.90 18.90 41.77
C ASP A 229 -6.23 17.49 41.20
N PRO A 230 -7.11 16.71 41.86
CA PRO A 230 -7.47 15.37 41.39
C PRO A 230 -8.13 15.38 40.00
N SER A 231 -8.88 16.43 39.65
CA SER A 231 -9.49 16.56 38.32
C SER A 231 -8.45 16.83 37.23
N LEU A 232 -7.42 17.61 37.54
CA LEU A 232 -6.28 17.86 36.66
C LEU A 232 -5.37 16.63 36.55
N THR A 233 -5.32 15.79 37.59
CA THR A 233 -4.50 14.56 37.60
C THR A 233 -5.04 13.51 36.62
N ALA A 234 -6.36 13.29 36.59
CA ALA A 234 -6.99 12.38 35.62
C ALA A 234 -6.75 12.85 34.17
N ARG A 235 -6.98 14.14 33.92
CA ARG A 235 -6.72 14.78 32.62
C ARG A 235 -5.24 14.74 32.22
N SER A 236 -4.34 14.87 33.19
CA SER A 236 -2.90 14.74 32.95
C SER A 236 -2.52 13.31 32.54
N ALA A 237 -3.09 12.30 33.19
CA ALA A 237 -2.87 10.90 32.81
C ALA A 237 -3.36 10.61 31.37
N GLU A 238 -4.53 11.12 30.98
CA GLU A 238 -5.05 11.00 29.61
C GLU A 238 -4.08 11.67 28.60
N LEU A 239 -3.70 12.92 28.85
CA LEU A 239 -2.76 13.64 27.99
C LEU A 239 -1.39 12.94 27.87
N ALA A 240 -0.90 12.33 28.95
CA ALA A 240 0.33 11.54 28.93
C ALA A 240 0.20 10.29 28.05
N HIS A 241 -0.95 9.60 28.11
CA HIS A 241 -1.23 8.45 27.26
C HIS A 241 -1.27 8.82 25.76
N LEU A 242 -1.94 9.93 25.43
CA LEU A 242 -1.98 10.45 24.06
C LEU A 242 -0.58 10.82 23.54
N ALA A 243 0.20 11.52 24.36
CA ALA A 243 1.57 11.90 24.05
C ALA A 243 2.47 10.66 23.85
N GLN A 244 2.27 9.61 24.65
CA GLN A 244 2.98 8.33 24.48
C GLN A 244 2.57 7.61 23.19
N SER A 245 1.30 7.68 22.78
CA SER A 245 0.83 7.14 21.49
C SER A 245 1.47 7.88 20.30
N ILE A 246 1.53 9.22 20.35
CA ILE A 246 2.19 10.03 19.31
C ILE A 246 3.69 9.70 19.24
N SER A 247 4.38 9.70 20.38
CA SER A 247 5.81 9.41 20.46
C SER A 247 6.14 7.98 20.03
N GLY A 248 5.35 6.98 20.45
CA GLY A 248 5.56 5.57 20.11
C GLY A 248 5.30 5.22 18.64
N LEU A 249 4.78 6.15 17.86
CA LEU A 249 4.63 6.06 16.41
C LEU A 249 5.65 6.91 15.63
N ALA A 250 6.31 7.87 16.29
CA ALA A 250 7.23 8.81 15.64
C ALA A 250 8.41 8.11 14.93
N ASP A 251 8.98 7.08 15.56
CA ASP A 251 10.10 6.32 14.99
C ASP A 251 9.71 5.61 13.69
N LEU A 252 8.51 5.03 13.63
CA LEU A 252 7.98 4.37 12.44
C LEU A 252 7.74 5.37 11.30
N PHE A 253 7.32 6.59 11.64
CA PHE A 253 7.04 7.62 10.65
C PHE A 253 8.31 8.30 10.13
N LYS A 254 9.37 8.38 10.93
CA LYS A 254 10.68 8.83 10.47
C LYS A 254 11.25 7.86 9.43
N ASP A 255 11.11 6.56 9.69
CA ASP A 255 11.49 5.51 8.75
C ASP A 255 10.70 5.61 7.43
N LEU A 256 9.36 5.68 7.48
CA LEU A 256 8.53 5.87 6.28
C LEU A 256 8.83 7.19 5.54
N SER A 257 9.09 8.27 6.27
CA SER A 257 9.44 9.55 5.66
C SER A 257 10.75 9.47 4.90
N SER A 258 11.72 8.66 5.32
CA SER A 258 12.95 8.45 4.54
C SER A 258 12.64 7.77 3.21
N LEU A 259 11.72 6.80 3.20
CA LEU A 259 11.32 6.06 2.00
C LEU A 259 10.48 6.91 1.02
N VAL A 260 9.73 7.89 1.53
CA VAL A 260 8.89 8.79 0.72
C VAL A 260 9.65 10.03 0.24
N VAL A 261 10.64 10.53 1.00
CA VAL A 261 11.44 11.72 0.60
C VAL A 261 12.21 11.49 -0.70
N GLU A 262 12.60 10.24 -1.01
CA GLU A 262 13.20 9.90 -2.31
C GLU A 262 12.29 10.22 -3.51
N GLN A 263 10.97 10.26 -3.32
CA GLN A 263 9.96 10.54 -4.36
C GLN A 263 9.90 12.03 -4.75
N GLY A 264 10.50 12.95 -3.98
CA GLY A 264 10.52 14.38 -4.29
C GLY A 264 11.67 14.83 -5.21
N THR A 265 12.49 13.90 -5.69
CA THR A 265 13.71 14.18 -6.47
C THR A 265 13.48 13.97 -7.97
N ILE A 266 14.41 14.42 -8.81
CA ILE A 266 14.40 14.24 -10.28
C ILE A 266 14.14 12.77 -10.72
N LEU A 267 14.40 11.80 -9.83
CA LEU A 267 14.11 10.37 -10.00
C LEU A 267 12.61 9.99 -10.05
N ASP A 268 11.68 10.86 -9.66
CA ASP A 268 10.23 10.58 -9.76
C ASP A 268 9.61 11.07 -11.08
N SER A 269 10.40 11.73 -11.94
CA SER A 269 9.94 12.05 -13.29
C SER A 269 9.83 10.75 -14.09
N VAL A 270 8.62 10.48 -14.58
CA VAL A 270 8.37 9.40 -15.55
C VAL A 270 9.32 9.53 -16.76
N GLU A 271 9.62 10.76 -17.17
CA GLU A 271 10.55 11.05 -18.26
C GLU A 271 11.98 10.60 -17.93
N TYR A 272 12.47 10.94 -16.73
CA TYR A 272 13.81 10.53 -16.28
C TYR A 272 13.93 9.01 -16.17
N ASN A 273 12.91 8.34 -15.60
CA ASN A 273 12.90 6.88 -15.49
C ASN A 273 12.85 6.19 -16.86
N ILE A 274 12.13 6.77 -17.83
CA ILE A 274 12.09 6.28 -19.22
C ILE A 274 13.44 6.51 -19.91
N GLU A 275 14.06 7.68 -19.75
CA GLU A 275 15.37 7.99 -20.32
C GLU A 275 16.46 7.06 -19.76
N MET A 276 16.43 6.78 -18.46
CA MET A 276 17.35 5.84 -17.83
C MET A 276 17.16 4.43 -18.36
N ALA A 277 15.92 3.93 -18.41
CA ALA A 277 15.63 2.61 -18.97
C ALA A 277 16.04 2.51 -20.45
N ALA A 278 15.88 3.59 -21.23
CA ALA A 278 16.34 3.64 -22.61
C ALA A 278 17.87 3.59 -22.74
N SER A 279 18.59 4.25 -21.82
CA SER A 279 20.06 4.20 -21.79
C SER A 279 20.60 2.81 -21.42
N GLU A 280 20.01 2.16 -20.41
CA GLU A 280 20.38 0.80 -19.98
C GLU A 280 20.10 -0.23 -21.08
N LEU A 281 18.98 -0.10 -21.81
CA LEU A 281 18.67 -0.97 -22.95
C LEU A 281 19.70 -0.85 -24.07
N LYS A 282 20.21 0.36 -24.32
CA LYS A 282 21.23 0.62 -25.34
C LYS A 282 22.59 0.03 -24.94
N GLU A 283 22.93 0.09 -23.66
CA GLU A 283 24.14 -0.54 -23.12
C GLU A 283 24.04 -2.07 -23.19
N ALA A 284 22.89 -2.63 -22.78
CA ALA A 284 22.60 -4.06 -22.89
C ALA A 284 22.65 -4.57 -24.34
N GLU A 285 22.16 -3.79 -25.31
CA GLU A 285 22.31 -4.10 -26.74
C GLU A 285 23.79 -4.17 -27.16
N GLY A 286 24.62 -3.28 -26.62
CA GLY A 286 26.06 -3.27 -26.81
C GLY A 286 26.72 -4.55 -26.28
N GLU A 287 26.39 -4.95 -25.04
CA GLU A 287 26.89 -6.19 -24.43
C GLU A 287 26.45 -7.44 -25.20
N LEU A 288 25.19 -7.47 -25.68
CA LEU A 288 24.67 -8.58 -26.49
C LEU A 288 25.44 -8.72 -27.80
N LYS A 289 25.77 -7.62 -28.47
CA LYS A 289 26.59 -7.62 -29.69
C LYS A 289 28.02 -8.08 -29.44
N VAL A 290 28.57 -7.80 -28.27
CA VAL A 290 29.90 -8.31 -27.86
C VAL A 290 29.84 -9.80 -27.55
N ALA A 291 28.80 -10.28 -26.88
CA ALA A 291 28.61 -11.70 -26.55
C ALA A 291 28.28 -12.57 -27.78
N GLN A 292 27.69 -11.99 -28.82
CA GLN A 292 27.36 -12.70 -30.07
C GLN A 292 28.54 -12.75 -31.07
N ARG A 293 29.67 -12.11 -30.74
CA ARG A 293 30.88 -12.02 -31.58
C ARG A 293 31.94 -13.02 -31.12
#